data_AF-A0A6C0GW89-F1
#
_entry.id   AF-A0A6C0GW89-F1
#
_cell.length_a   1.000
_cell.length_b   1.000
_cell.length_c   1.000
_cell.angle_alpha   90.00
_cell.angle_beta   90.00
_cell.angle_gamma   90.00
#
_symmetry.space_group_name_H-M   'P 1'
#
loop_
_entity.id
_entity.type
_entity.pdbx_description
1 polymer ?
#
loop_
_entity_poly.entity_id
_entity_poly.type
_entity_poly.pdbx_seq_one_letter_code
_entity_poly.pdbx_strand_id
1 'polypeptide(L)' 'MNRIYKYALSQLSVEEQTLLKTAQKSWLTFRDNHCKVYGKMYHGSPGMVMMLAVCRKELTLHRIEELKVLSER' A
#
# COMPACT_ATOMS: atom_id res chain seq x y z
N MET A 1 -2.04 -3.66 -7.85
CA MET A 1 -1.46 -2.36 -7.42
C MET A 1 -0.46 -1.80 -8.42
N ASN A 2 0.65 -2.48 -8.74
CA ASN A 2 1.73 -1.91 -9.61
C ASN A 2 1.26 -1.32 -10.95
N ARG A 3 0.29 -1.97 -11.61
CA ARG A 3 -0.31 -1.44 -12.86
C ARG A 3 -1.00 -0.09 -12.64
N ILE A 4 -1.85 0.02 -11.62
CA ILE A 4 -2.59 1.24 -11.28
C ILE A 4 -1.63 2.36 -10.83
N TYR A 5 -0.60 2.03 -10.04
CA TYR A 5 0.44 2.99 -9.66
C TYR A 5 1.18 3.58 -10.88
N LYS A 6 1.59 2.73 -11.83
CA LYS A 6 2.22 3.18 -13.07
C LYS A 6 1.28 4.05 -13.91
N TYR A 7 0.01 3.69 -13.97
CA TYR A 7 -1.00 4.47 -14.66
C TYR A 7 -1.20 5.85 -14.00
N ALA A 8 -1.40 5.90 -12.68
CA ALA A 8 -1.51 7.16 -11.94
C ALA A 8 -0.28 8.06 -12.15
N LEU A 9 0.94 7.52 -12.12
CA LEU A 9 2.15 8.29 -12.43
C LEU A 9 2.13 8.92 -13.84
N SER A 10 1.55 8.23 -14.83
CA SER A 10 1.51 8.74 -16.21
C SER A 10 0.56 9.92 -16.41
N GLN A 11 -0.39 10.13 -15.49
CA GLN A 11 -1.35 11.23 -15.56
C GLN A 11 -0.88 12.49 -14.82
N LEU A 12 0.28 12.43 -14.15
CA LEU A 12 0.77 13.48 -13.25
C LEU A 12 1.95 14.25 -13.86
N SER A 13 2.08 15.53 -13.49
CA SER A 13 3.26 16.34 -13.77
C SER A 13 4.53 15.76 -13.12
N VAL A 14 5.71 16.22 -13.55
CA VAL A 14 7.00 15.74 -13.01
C VAL A 14 7.12 15.95 -11.49
N GLU A 15 6.62 17.08 -11.01
CA GLU A 15 6.61 17.40 -9.58
C GLU A 15 5.68 16.46 -8.81
N GLU A 16 4.44 16.29 -9.27
CA GLU A 16 3.46 15.39 -8.67
C GLU A 16 3.92 13.92 -8.70
N GLN A 17 4.60 13.48 -9.76
CA GLN A 17 5.20 12.16 -9.82
C GLN A 17 6.26 11.95 -8.74
N THR A 18 7.05 12.98 -8.43
CA THR A 18 8.05 12.93 -7.37
C THR A 18 7.38 12.77 -6.00
N LEU A 19 6.31 13.52 -5.76
CA LEU A 19 5.49 13.40 -4.56
C LEU A 19 4.84 12.00 -4.45
N LEU A 20 4.24 11.50 -5.53
CA LEU A 20 3.59 10.18 -5.53
C LEU A 20 4.60 9.03 -5.34
N LYS A 21 5.79 9.12 -5.93
CA LYS A 21 6.88 8.14 -5.70
C LYS A 21 7.29 8.09 -4.23
N THR A 22 7.46 9.26 -3.61
CA THR A 22 7.79 9.36 -2.18
C THR A 22 6.67 8.81 -1.31
N ALA A 23 5.42 9.22 -1.56
CA ALA A 23 4.25 8.73 -0.86
C ALA A 23 4.11 7.20 -0.96
N GLN A 24 4.34 6.63 -2.16
CA GLN A 24 4.24 5.18 -2.37
C GLN A 24 5.32 4.39 -1.59
N LYS A 25 6.55 4.91 -1.51
CA LYS A 25 7.61 4.31 -0.69
C LYS A 25 7.27 4.36 0.80
N SER A 26 6.84 5.52 1.29
CA SER A 26 6.42 5.68 2.69
C SER A 26 5.24 4.79 3.04
N TRP A 27 4.27 4.64 2.12
CA TRP A 27 3.13 3.75 2.29
C TRP A 27 3.53 2.28 2.40
N LEU A 28 4.51 1.80 1.63
CA LEU A 28 5.02 0.43 1.76
C LEU A 28 5.61 0.17 3.15
N THR A 29 6.43 1.11 3.64
CA THR A 29 6.99 1.05 5.01
C THR A 29 5.89 1.04 6.06
N PHE A 30 4.90 1.94 5.93
CA PHE A 30 3.73 1.97 6.81
C PHE A 30 3.00 0.63 6.80
N ARG A 31 2.60 0.11 5.63
CA ARG A 31 1.86 -1.15 5.49
C ARG A 31 2.60 -2.29 6.18
N ASP A 32 3.89 -2.42 5.93
CA ASP A 32 4.66 -3.54 6.45
C ASP A 32 4.86 -3.44 7.97
N ASN A 33 5.09 -2.24 8.50
CA ASN A 33 5.19 -2.04 9.95
C ASN A 33 3.84 -2.19 10.65
N HIS A 34 2.79 -1.60 10.09
CA HIS A 34 1.41 -1.71 10.58
C HIS A 34 0.99 -3.18 10.64
N CYS A 35 1.13 -3.95 9.56
CA CYS A 35 0.76 -5.37 9.57
C CYS A 35 1.61 -6.22 10.50
N LYS A 36 2.88 -5.87 10.72
CA LYS A 36 3.72 -6.55 11.74
C LYS A 36 3.14 -6.40 13.15
N VAL A 37 2.53 -5.26 13.48
CA VAL A 37 1.85 -5.09 14.79
C VAL A 37 0.74 -6.13 14.96
N TYR A 38 -0.11 -6.32 13.95
CA TYR A 38 -1.15 -7.35 13.97
C TYR A 38 -0.54 -8.75 14.07
N GLY A 39 0.50 -9.05 13.28
CA GLY A 39 1.20 -10.33 13.38
C GLY A 39 1.77 -10.59 14.78
N LYS A 40 2.26 -9.55 15.47
CA LYS A 40 2.80 -9.70 16.82
C LYS A 40 1.73 -10.09 17.85
N MET A 41 0.48 -9.70 17.65
CA MET A 41 -0.63 -10.12 18.53
C MET A 41 -0.88 -11.64 18.49
N TYR A 42 -0.37 -12.33 17.46
CA TYR A 42 -0.54 -13.77 17.24
C TYR A 42 0.78 -14.55 17.31
N HIS A 43 1.82 -13.97 17.94
CA HIS A 43 3.17 -14.56 18.02
C HIS A 43 3.13 -16.03 18.46
N GLY A 44 3.76 -16.91 17.68
CA GLY A 44 3.84 -18.34 17.96
C GLY A 44 2.63 -19.18 17.50
N SER A 45 1.57 -18.56 16.96
CA SER A 45 0.44 -19.27 16.39
C SER A 45 0.57 -19.47 14.87
N PRO A 46 0.03 -20.57 14.31
CA PRO A 46 -0.10 -20.74 12.86
C PRO A 46 -0.94 -19.63 12.19
N GLY A 47 -1.84 -18.97 12.94
CA GLY A 47 -2.68 -17.88 12.46
C GLY A 47 -1.92 -16.57 12.16
N MET A 48 -0.71 -16.39 12.70
CA MET A 48 0.10 -15.18 12.52
C MET A 48 0.35 -14.86 11.03
N VAL A 49 0.70 -15.87 10.24
CA VAL A 49 0.99 -15.69 8.80
C VAL A 49 -0.28 -15.28 8.04
N MET A 50 -1.42 -15.88 8.39
CA MET A 50 -2.70 -15.55 7.79
C MET A 50 -3.10 -14.10 8.11
N MET A 51 -2.98 -13.67 9.37
CA MET A 51 -3.31 -12.29 9.78
C MET A 51 -2.42 -11.25 9.09
N LEU A 52 -1.13 -11.54 8.93
CA LEU A 52 -0.21 -10.70 8.15
C LEU A 52 -0.66 -10.56 6.69
N ALA A 53 -1.07 -11.67 6.07
CA ALA A 53 -1.54 -11.68 4.70
C ALA A 53 -2.86 -10.91 4.52
N VAL A 54 -3.81 -11.08 5.43
CA VAL A 54 -5.10 -10.38 5.44
C VAL A 54 -4.87 -8.86 5.54
N CYS A 55 -4.11 -8.40 6.54
CA CYS A 55 -3.80 -6.98 6.71
C CYS A 55 -3.16 -6.36 5.45
N ARG A 56 -2.16 -7.05 4.87
CA ARG A 56 -1.49 -6.58 3.65
C ARG A 56 -2.46 -6.48 2.48
N LYS A 57 -3.38 -7.44 2.36
CA LYS A 57 -4.40 -7.45 1.30
C LYS A 57 -5.33 -6.24 1.44
N GLU A 58 -5.90 -6.03 2.62
CA GLU A 58 -6.85 -4.94 2.87
C GLU A 58 -6.24 -3.57 2.60
N LEU A 59 -5.06 -3.29 3.17
CA LEU A 59 -4.37 -2.03 2.91
C LEU A 59 -4.03 -1.84 1.43
N THR A 60 -3.64 -2.91 0.74
CA THR A 60 -3.33 -2.84 -0.69
C THR A 60 -4.58 -2.55 -1.53
N LEU A 61 -5.76 -3.04 -1.13
CA LEU A 61 -7.03 -2.71 -1.79
C LEU A 61 -7.37 -1.23 -1.60
N HIS A 62 -7.29 -0.70 -0.37
CA HIS A 62 -7.52 0.73 -0.12
C HIS A 62 -6.56 1.61 -0.92
N ARG A 63 -5.28 1.24 -0.97
CA ARG A 63 -4.28 1.98 -1.75
C ARG A 63 -4.57 1.96 -3.25
N ILE A 64 -5.17 0.89 -3.78
CA ILE A 64 -5.58 0.85 -5.17
C ILE A 64 -6.68 1.89 -5.43
N GLU A 65 -7.66 2.01 -4.54
CA GLU A 65 -8.73 3.01 -4.68
C GLU A 65 -8.17 4.45 -4.59
N GLU A 66 -7.28 4.72 -3.64
CA GLU A 66 -6.59 6.03 -3.58
C GLU A 66 -5.84 6.37 -4.87
N LEU A 67 -5.16 5.39 -5.47
CA LEU A 67 -4.41 5.59 -6.71
C LEU A 67 -5.33 5.78 -7.93
N LYS A 68 -6.53 5.17 -7.94
CA LYS A 68 -7.52 5.40 -9.00
C LYS A 68 -8.03 6.83 -8.99
N VAL A 69 -8.35 7.36 -7.81
CA VAL A 69 -8.79 8.77 -7.65
C VAL A 69 -7.75 9.76 -8.19
N LEU A 70 -6.45 9.46 -8.01
CA LEU A 70 -5.38 10.28 -8.59
C LEU A 70 -5.28 10.18 -10.11
N SER A 71 -5.74 9.08 -10.70
CA SER A 71 -5.66 8.83 -12.14
C SER A 71 -6.91 9.24 -12.93
N GLU A 72 -7.98 9.61 -12.24
CA GLU A 72 -9.28 10.04 -12.82
C GLU A 72 -9.43 11.57 -12.83
N ARG A 73 -8.33 12.31 -12.58
CA ARG A 73 -8.29 13.78 -12.60
C ARG A 73 -8.29 14.37 -14.00
#